data_AF-A0A4Y9PJE3-F1
#
_entry.id   AF-A0A4Y9PJE3-F1
#
_cell.length_a   1.000
_cell.length_b   1.000
_cell.length_c   1.000
_cell.angle_alpha   90.00
_cell.angle_beta   90.00
_cell.angle_gamma   90.00
#
_symmetry.space_group_name_H-M   'P 1'
#
loop_
_entity.id
_entity.type
_entity.pdbx_description
1 polymer ?
#
loop_
_entity_poly.entity_id
_entity_poly.type
_entity_poly.pdbx_seq_one_letter_code
_entity_poly.pdbx_strand_id
1 'polypeptide(L)'
;MKIPAVRRVMVRLWNVEEAIAKQQATLNALELHRTNVGEAIARQQATLDALEAHHGQLNAEQAKIESLVQAEHDKLDELIAPHLQPATRHAIQAVQAQIDALIAQVDRLRADGEKLGAGLTEVSQHLPPAHRMNLEATLHGQQLQLGALNSTITAQQMQLAALNDIVRQITAAAASVPPVTAAPGGNAATNAVQTSEPVALVAARIQAGRPVVRPYSFEQLLSRQVERFGPDLVLNIHVPKTGGHTVNALFRQMGFVPLSLDMNTNDFFGSFREEIWLKNYAAPPQRHPYLLTGHMRLDQPIFRRLWMQHVVVTVLRDPIERMISNYNFMLRRPANPWHDEVVKGGMSFVEFSARMLEAIGPQYSFFDDTGQGTFARTGTATAQACFDNLLNKVSYYGLTDRFDEFAVTTGYVTGRARILALPPMNVTKETEDLGYPPKTDLTDQERDALTTALKDDIWFYQQAVKEYERRMSDPRLQAVMAQVLPLVKSSREMVSKVLTLDDPMDPGLRTFRPVR
;
A
#
# COMPACT_ATOMS: atom_id res chain seq x y z
N MET A 1 70.93 -24.75 -46.73
CA MET A 1 70.21 -25.55 -45.70
C MET A 1 68.93 -24.82 -45.29
N LYS A 2 67.76 -25.48 -45.33
CA LYS A 2 66.40 -24.88 -45.27
C LYS A 2 65.86 -24.61 -43.84
N ILE A 3 66.71 -24.20 -42.91
CA ILE A 3 66.38 -24.05 -41.46
C ILE A 3 65.23 -23.04 -41.17
N PRO A 4 65.11 -21.89 -41.88
CA PRO A 4 64.05 -20.91 -41.58
C PRO A 4 62.63 -21.36 -41.95
N ALA A 5 62.49 -22.32 -42.87
CA ALA A 5 61.18 -22.84 -43.27
C ALA A 5 60.62 -23.78 -42.20
N VAL A 6 61.46 -24.68 -41.66
CA VAL A 6 61.08 -25.63 -40.60
C VAL A 6 60.64 -24.91 -39.33
N ARG A 7 61.38 -23.88 -38.90
CA ARG A 7 61.02 -23.09 -37.72
C ARG A 7 59.65 -22.41 -37.84
N ARG A 8 59.32 -21.87 -39.02
CA ARG A 8 58.00 -21.25 -39.27
C ARG A 8 56.86 -22.26 -39.26
N VAL A 9 57.09 -23.48 -39.76
CA VAL A 9 56.10 -24.56 -39.69
C VAL A 9 55.89 -25.00 -38.23
N MET A 10 56.96 -25.18 -37.46
CA MET A 10 56.86 -25.56 -36.03
C MET A 10 56.11 -24.53 -35.18
N VAL A 11 56.35 -23.22 -35.40
CA VAL A 11 55.59 -22.17 -34.69
C VAL A 11 54.11 -22.17 -35.07
N ARG A 12 53.78 -22.42 -36.35
CA ARG A 12 52.38 -22.54 -36.79
C ARG A 12 51.69 -23.77 -36.18
N LEU A 13 52.38 -24.90 -36.13
CA LEU A 13 51.86 -26.11 -35.48
C LEU A 13 51.60 -25.89 -33.99
N TRP A 14 52.55 -25.27 -33.28
CA TRP A 14 52.37 -24.89 -31.88
C TRP A 14 51.15 -23.99 -31.65
N ASN A 15 50.98 -22.95 -32.47
CA ASN A 15 49.83 -22.05 -32.37
C ASN A 15 48.50 -22.76 -32.65
N VAL A 16 48.50 -23.75 -33.55
CA VAL A 16 47.32 -24.59 -33.82
C VAL A 16 47.01 -25.49 -32.64
N GLU A 17 48.02 -26.12 -32.03
CA GLU A 17 47.86 -26.94 -30.81
C GLU A 17 47.31 -26.09 -29.65
N GLU A 18 47.80 -24.87 -29.45
CA GLU A 18 47.28 -23.95 -28.42
C GLU A 18 45.83 -23.53 -28.71
N ALA A 19 45.48 -23.29 -29.98
CA ALA A 19 44.11 -22.96 -30.37
C ALA A 19 43.14 -24.14 -30.15
N ILE A 20 43.57 -25.37 -30.49
CA ILE A 20 42.81 -26.59 -30.23
C ILE A 20 42.61 -26.79 -28.72
N ALA A 21 43.64 -26.58 -27.91
CA ALA A 21 43.54 -26.67 -26.45
C ALA A 21 42.54 -25.66 -25.87
N LYS A 22 42.53 -24.41 -26.36
CA LYS A 22 41.54 -23.39 -25.97
C LYS A 22 40.12 -23.76 -26.39
N GLN A 23 39.92 -24.29 -27.60
CA GLN A 23 38.61 -24.75 -28.06
C GLN A 23 38.10 -25.93 -27.23
N GLN A 24 38.97 -26.89 -26.89
CA GLN A 24 38.61 -28.01 -26.02
C GLN A 24 38.21 -27.55 -24.62
N ALA A 25 38.93 -26.58 -24.04
CA ALA A 25 38.57 -26.01 -22.74
C ALA A 25 37.19 -25.32 -22.77
N THR A 26 36.88 -24.58 -23.84
CA THR A 26 35.56 -23.96 -24.03
C THR A 26 34.46 -25.01 -24.19
N LEU A 27 34.70 -26.09 -24.95
CA LEU A 27 33.74 -27.20 -25.08
C LEU A 27 33.45 -27.86 -23.73
N ASN A 28 34.49 -28.16 -22.95
CA ASN A 28 34.32 -28.74 -21.62
C ASN A 28 33.54 -27.80 -20.68
N ALA A 29 33.76 -26.49 -20.76
CA ALA A 29 33.01 -25.51 -19.98
C ALA A 29 31.52 -25.43 -20.39
N LEU A 30 31.22 -25.55 -21.69
CA LEU A 30 29.85 -25.61 -22.19
C LEU A 30 29.13 -26.89 -21.78
N GLU A 31 29.83 -28.03 -21.76
CA GLU A 31 29.28 -29.29 -21.25
C GLU A 31 28.96 -29.19 -19.76
N LEU A 32 29.86 -28.62 -18.95
CA LEU A 32 29.60 -28.38 -17.53
C LEU A 32 28.40 -27.44 -17.32
N HIS A 33 28.31 -26.36 -18.10
CA HIS A 33 27.18 -25.44 -18.05
C HIS A 33 25.86 -26.14 -18.42
N ARG A 34 25.86 -26.99 -19.46
CA ARG A 34 24.70 -27.79 -19.87
C ARG A 34 24.23 -28.72 -18.75
N THR A 35 25.15 -29.38 -18.04
CA THR A 35 24.82 -30.22 -16.88
C THR A 35 24.20 -29.40 -15.75
N ASN A 36 24.80 -28.25 -15.41
CA ASN A 36 24.28 -27.36 -14.36
C ASN A 36 22.86 -26.83 -14.69
N VAL A 37 22.60 -26.50 -15.95
CA VAL A 37 21.27 -26.09 -16.42
C VAL A 37 20.28 -27.26 -16.30
N GLY A 38 20.68 -28.48 -16.66
CA GLY A 38 19.85 -29.68 -16.47
C GLY A 38 19.47 -29.92 -15.01
N GLU A 39 20.42 -29.79 -14.08
CA GLU A 39 20.14 -29.90 -12.64
C GLU A 39 19.26 -28.77 -12.10
N ALA A 40 19.39 -27.55 -12.62
CA ALA A 40 18.53 -26.43 -12.26
C ALA A 40 17.08 -26.67 -12.73
N ILE A 41 16.88 -27.17 -13.96
CA ILE A 41 15.57 -27.54 -14.49
C ILE A 41 14.94 -28.65 -13.65
N ALA A 42 15.70 -29.70 -13.29
CA ALA A 42 15.21 -30.79 -12.45
C ALA A 42 14.74 -30.30 -11.07
N ARG A 43 15.49 -29.36 -10.44
CA ARG A 43 15.10 -28.74 -9.17
C ARG A 43 13.84 -27.87 -9.30
N GLN A 44 13.70 -27.13 -10.38
CA GLN A 44 12.50 -26.35 -10.66
C GLN A 44 11.29 -27.26 -10.85
N GLN A 45 11.42 -28.36 -11.59
CA GLN A 45 10.33 -29.32 -11.77
C GLN A 45 9.89 -29.93 -10.43
N ALA A 46 10.84 -30.38 -9.60
CA ALA A 46 10.51 -30.91 -8.27
C ALA A 46 9.82 -29.87 -7.37
N THR A 47 10.15 -28.58 -7.52
CA THR A 47 9.49 -27.50 -6.79
C THR A 47 8.06 -27.29 -7.30
N LEU A 48 7.82 -27.36 -8.61
CA LEU A 48 6.49 -27.29 -9.20
C LEU A 48 5.61 -28.45 -8.73
N ASP A 49 6.11 -29.68 -8.78
CA ASP A 49 5.39 -30.88 -8.33
C ASP A 49 5.01 -30.76 -6.83
N ALA A 50 5.90 -30.20 -5.99
CA ALA A 50 5.62 -29.96 -4.58
C ALA A 50 4.56 -28.87 -4.36
N LEU A 51 4.56 -27.81 -5.17
CA LEU A 51 3.54 -26.77 -5.13
C LEU A 51 2.17 -27.29 -5.59
N GLU A 52 2.13 -28.13 -6.62
CA GLU A 52 0.90 -28.79 -7.07
C GLU A 52 0.32 -29.71 -5.97
N ALA A 53 1.16 -30.49 -5.31
CA ALA A 53 0.75 -31.32 -4.18
C ALA A 53 0.19 -30.47 -3.01
N HIS A 54 0.86 -29.37 -2.67
CA HIS A 54 0.39 -28.43 -1.64
C HIS A 54 -0.94 -27.76 -2.03
N HIS A 55 -1.10 -27.38 -3.30
CA HIS A 55 -2.35 -26.84 -3.82
C HIS A 55 -3.50 -27.85 -3.69
N GLY A 56 -3.24 -29.13 -3.99
CA GLY A 56 -4.20 -30.22 -3.76
C GLY A 56 -4.62 -30.35 -2.29
N GLN A 57 -3.68 -30.22 -1.35
CA GLN A 57 -3.98 -30.22 0.08
C GLN A 57 -4.84 -29.02 0.50
N LEU A 58 -4.50 -27.82 0.05
CA LEU A 58 -5.29 -26.61 0.33
C LEU A 58 -6.72 -26.72 -0.19
N ASN A 59 -6.92 -27.27 -1.39
CA ASN A 59 -8.25 -27.49 -1.95
C ASN A 59 -9.05 -28.50 -1.11
N ALA A 60 -8.41 -29.56 -0.59
CA ALA A 60 -9.06 -30.52 0.30
C ALA A 60 -9.43 -29.91 1.66
N GLU A 61 -8.56 -29.06 2.22
CA GLU A 61 -8.85 -28.32 3.45
C GLU A 61 -9.98 -27.30 3.26
N GLN A 62 -9.99 -26.60 2.13
CA GLN A 62 -11.06 -25.67 1.77
C GLN A 62 -12.41 -26.40 1.69
N ALA A 63 -12.50 -27.53 0.99
CA ALA A 63 -13.73 -28.33 0.91
C ALA A 63 -14.21 -28.79 2.30
N LYS A 64 -13.29 -29.11 3.21
CA LYS A 64 -13.61 -29.45 4.60
C LYS A 64 -14.17 -28.24 5.37
N ILE A 65 -13.58 -27.06 5.21
CA ILE A 65 -14.07 -25.82 5.84
C ILE A 65 -15.46 -25.48 5.32
N GLU A 66 -15.68 -25.54 4.01
CA GLU A 66 -16.98 -25.28 3.38
C GLU A 66 -18.06 -26.24 3.92
N SER A 67 -17.74 -27.53 4.05
CA SER A 67 -18.65 -28.52 4.66
C SER A 67 -18.99 -28.19 6.12
N LEU A 68 -18.02 -27.73 6.92
CA LEU A 68 -18.26 -27.34 8.32
C LEU A 68 -19.10 -26.07 8.42
N VAL A 69 -18.83 -25.07 7.57
CA VAL A 69 -19.61 -23.83 7.50
C VAL A 69 -21.05 -24.14 7.13
N GLN A 70 -21.28 -25.00 6.13
CA GLN A 70 -22.63 -25.41 5.74
C GLN A 70 -23.36 -26.11 6.88
N ALA A 71 -22.71 -27.06 7.56
CA ALA A 71 -23.32 -27.78 8.68
C ALA A 71 -23.69 -26.86 9.86
N GLU A 72 -22.91 -25.82 10.14
CA GLU A 72 -23.26 -24.81 11.14
C GLU A 72 -24.36 -23.87 10.66
N HIS A 73 -24.43 -23.56 9.37
CA HIS A 73 -25.52 -22.79 8.77
C HIS A 73 -26.85 -23.53 8.91
N ASP A 74 -26.88 -24.82 8.57
CA ASP A 74 -28.07 -25.66 8.68
C ASP A 74 -28.61 -25.71 10.13
N LYS A 75 -27.70 -25.84 11.12
CA LYS A 75 -28.07 -25.77 12.56
C LYS A 75 -28.63 -24.41 12.95
N LEU A 76 -28.05 -23.33 12.44
CA LEU A 76 -28.50 -21.97 12.72
C LEU A 76 -29.92 -21.75 12.16
N ASP A 77 -30.17 -22.25 10.95
CA ASP A 77 -31.48 -22.19 10.30
C ASP A 77 -32.54 -22.97 11.09
N GLU A 78 -32.22 -24.17 11.59
CA GLU A 78 -33.12 -24.93 12.46
C GLU A 78 -33.48 -24.17 13.75
N LEU A 79 -32.51 -23.49 14.36
CA LEU A 79 -32.72 -22.73 15.61
C LEU A 79 -33.50 -21.43 15.40
N ILE A 80 -33.31 -20.77 14.26
CA ILE A 80 -33.85 -19.44 13.99
C ILE A 80 -35.22 -19.51 13.28
N ALA A 81 -35.46 -20.53 12.44
CA ALA A 81 -36.67 -20.68 11.64
C ALA A 81 -37.99 -20.51 12.42
N PRO A 82 -38.17 -20.99 13.67
CA PRO A 82 -39.42 -20.84 14.42
C PRO A 82 -39.69 -19.40 14.88
N HIS A 83 -38.66 -18.55 14.96
CA HIS A 83 -38.72 -17.27 15.67
C HIS A 83 -38.65 -16.04 14.75
N LEU A 84 -38.42 -16.23 13.45
CA LEU A 84 -38.40 -15.14 12.48
C LEU A 84 -39.80 -14.78 11.97
N GLN A 85 -40.10 -13.48 11.92
CA GLN A 85 -41.25 -12.98 11.17
C GLN A 85 -41.08 -13.27 9.67
N PRO A 86 -42.17 -13.55 8.92
CA PRO A 86 -42.11 -13.90 7.50
C PRO A 86 -41.35 -12.89 6.64
N ALA A 87 -41.49 -11.60 6.91
CA ALA A 87 -40.81 -10.54 6.16
C ALA A 87 -39.28 -10.57 6.32
N THR A 88 -38.79 -10.83 7.54
CA THR A 88 -37.34 -10.97 7.81
C THR A 88 -36.78 -12.21 7.15
N ARG A 89 -37.54 -13.32 7.16
CA ARG A 89 -37.16 -14.56 6.47
C ARG A 89 -37.00 -14.35 4.95
N HIS A 90 -37.94 -13.64 4.31
CA HIS A 90 -37.83 -13.30 2.88
C HIS A 90 -36.63 -12.41 2.56
N ALA A 91 -36.30 -11.43 3.42
CA ALA A 91 -35.13 -10.57 3.23
C ALA A 91 -33.81 -11.34 3.34
N ILE A 92 -33.69 -12.24 4.34
CA ILE A 92 -32.50 -13.09 4.52
C ILE A 92 -32.35 -14.03 3.30
N GLN A 93 -33.44 -14.68 2.87
CA GLN A 93 -33.43 -15.55 1.69
C GLN A 93 -33.03 -14.82 0.41
N ALA A 94 -33.48 -13.57 0.24
CA ALA A 94 -33.12 -12.76 -0.92
C ALA A 94 -31.62 -12.40 -0.94
N VAL A 95 -31.04 -12.07 0.22
CA VAL A 95 -29.59 -11.79 0.35
C VAL A 95 -28.78 -13.07 0.15
N GLN A 96 -29.22 -14.20 0.72
CA GLN A 96 -28.55 -15.49 0.53
C GLN A 96 -28.53 -15.89 -0.96
N ALA A 97 -29.65 -15.75 -1.67
CA ALA A 97 -29.71 -16.03 -3.11
C ALA A 97 -28.76 -15.13 -3.93
N GLN A 98 -28.51 -13.89 -3.50
CA GLN A 98 -27.52 -13.00 -4.14
C GLN A 98 -26.09 -13.47 -3.88
N ILE A 99 -25.79 -13.90 -2.65
CA ILE A 99 -24.47 -14.47 -2.30
C ILE A 99 -24.21 -15.73 -3.13
N ASP A 100 -25.18 -16.64 -3.21
CA ASP A 100 -25.06 -17.89 -3.97
C ASP A 100 -24.83 -17.61 -5.47
N ALA A 101 -25.53 -16.61 -6.04
CA ALA A 101 -25.34 -16.20 -7.42
C ALA A 101 -23.94 -15.63 -7.70
N LEU A 102 -23.36 -14.91 -6.74
CA LEU A 102 -22.00 -14.36 -6.82
C LEU A 102 -20.94 -15.46 -6.67
N ILE A 103 -21.13 -16.41 -5.75
CA ILE A 103 -20.26 -17.60 -5.62
C ILE A 103 -20.24 -18.37 -6.94
N ALA A 104 -21.42 -18.65 -7.52
CA ALA A 104 -21.53 -19.31 -8.82
C ALA A 104 -20.90 -18.51 -9.98
N GLN A 105 -20.78 -17.19 -9.85
CA GLN A 105 -20.05 -16.36 -10.82
C GLN A 105 -18.54 -16.47 -10.64
N VAL A 106 -18.03 -16.46 -9.40
CA VAL A 106 -16.60 -16.71 -9.11
C VAL A 106 -16.17 -18.07 -9.62
N ASP A 107 -16.95 -19.12 -9.34
CA ASP A 107 -16.60 -20.48 -9.74
C ASP A 107 -16.52 -20.63 -11.27
N ARG A 108 -17.43 -19.97 -11.99
CA ARG A 108 -17.37 -19.89 -13.47
C ARG A 108 -16.10 -19.17 -13.94
N LEU A 109 -15.78 -18.01 -13.36
CA LEU A 109 -14.57 -17.26 -13.72
C LEU A 109 -13.29 -18.03 -13.37
N ARG A 110 -13.27 -18.76 -12.27
CA ARG A 110 -12.15 -19.63 -11.88
C ARG A 110 -11.98 -20.78 -12.88
N ALA A 111 -13.07 -21.47 -13.22
CA ALA A 111 -13.05 -22.54 -14.22
C ALA A 111 -12.63 -22.05 -15.62
N ASP A 112 -13.08 -20.85 -16.02
CA ASP A 112 -12.66 -20.22 -17.27
C ASP A 112 -11.18 -19.82 -17.23
N GLY A 113 -10.70 -19.30 -16.09
CA GLY A 113 -9.29 -18.99 -15.84
C GLY A 113 -8.39 -20.23 -15.88
N GLU A 114 -8.83 -21.35 -15.33
CA GLU A 114 -8.10 -22.63 -15.37
C GLU A 114 -8.04 -23.19 -16.80
N LYS A 115 -9.15 -23.14 -17.57
CA LYS A 115 -9.16 -23.53 -18.99
C LYS A 115 -8.26 -22.65 -19.84
N LEU A 116 -8.29 -21.34 -19.62
CA LEU A 116 -7.39 -20.39 -20.29
C LEU A 116 -5.94 -20.67 -19.90
N GLY A 117 -5.63 -20.87 -18.61
CA GLY A 117 -4.28 -21.18 -18.14
C GLY A 117 -3.70 -22.46 -18.77
N ALA A 118 -4.52 -23.52 -18.89
CA ALA A 118 -4.12 -24.75 -19.57
C ALA A 118 -3.82 -24.52 -21.07
N GLY A 119 -4.70 -23.81 -21.79
CA GLY A 119 -4.47 -23.46 -23.19
C GLY A 119 -3.28 -22.51 -23.40
N LEU A 120 -3.02 -21.60 -22.45
CA LEU A 120 -1.91 -20.67 -22.52
C LEU A 120 -0.56 -21.31 -22.19
N THR A 121 -0.54 -22.37 -21.40
CA THR A 121 0.68 -23.16 -21.17
C THR A 121 1.12 -23.83 -22.47
N GLU A 122 0.18 -24.35 -23.25
CA GLU A 122 0.42 -24.94 -24.57
C GLU A 122 0.82 -23.89 -25.63
N VAL A 123 0.14 -22.74 -25.65
CA VAL A 123 0.40 -21.68 -26.64
C VAL A 123 1.66 -20.85 -26.30
N SER A 124 1.98 -20.64 -25.02
CA SER A 124 3.14 -19.82 -24.61
C SER A 124 4.49 -20.47 -24.92
N GLN A 125 4.53 -21.79 -25.17
CA GLN A 125 5.73 -22.48 -25.64
C GLN A 125 6.11 -22.10 -27.08
N HIS A 126 5.17 -21.48 -27.82
CA HIS A 126 5.35 -21.15 -29.24
C HIS A 126 5.11 -19.66 -29.57
N LEU A 127 4.78 -18.82 -28.57
CA LEU A 127 4.52 -17.39 -28.79
C LEU A 127 5.79 -16.53 -28.78
N PRO A 128 5.90 -15.53 -29.67
CA PRO A 128 6.91 -14.48 -29.58
C PRO A 128 6.81 -13.69 -28.26
N PRO A 129 7.94 -13.21 -27.69
CA PRO A 129 7.97 -12.56 -26.37
C PRO A 129 6.97 -11.40 -26.17
N ALA A 130 6.75 -10.58 -27.19
CA ALA A 130 5.81 -9.46 -27.13
C ALA A 130 4.35 -9.90 -26.94
N HIS A 131 3.96 -11.05 -27.51
CA HIS A 131 2.61 -11.59 -27.32
C HIS A 131 2.46 -12.29 -25.97
N ARG A 132 3.53 -12.88 -25.44
CA ARG A 132 3.56 -13.42 -24.07
C ARG A 132 3.29 -12.32 -23.03
N MET A 133 3.90 -11.15 -23.21
CA MET A 133 3.73 -10.01 -22.30
C MET A 133 2.30 -9.44 -22.32
N ASN A 134 1.69 -9.29 -23.51
CA ASN A 134 0.28 -8.85 -23.60
C ASN A 134 -0.67 -9.85 -22.94
N LEU A 135 -0.40 -11.13 -23.09
CA LEU A 135 -1.18 -12.19 -22.49
C LEU A 135 -1.04 -12.22 -20.96
N GLU A 136 0.17 -12.08 -20.44
CA GLU A 136 0.43 -11.95 -19.00
C GLU A 136 -0.27 -10.72 -18.41
N ALA A 137 -0.29 -9.60 -19.15
CA ALA A 137 -1.04 -8.41 -18.75
C ALA A 137 -2.56 -8.64 -18.71
N THR A 138 -3.13 -9.40 -19.67
CA THR A 138 -4.55 -9.78 -19.66
C THR A 138 -4.88 -10.70 -18.48
N LEU A 139 -4.04 -11.71 -18.22
CA LEU A 139 -4.20 -12.61 -17.08
C LEU A 139 -4.12 -11.85 -15.75
N HIS A 140 -3.17 -10.91 -15.63
CA HIS A 140 -3.06 -10.05 -14.46
C HIS A 140 -4.33 -9.19 -14.28
N GLY A 141 -4.88 -8.64 -15.35
CA GLY A 141 -6.15 -7.90 -15.33
C GLY A 141 -7.33 -8.75 -14.85
N GLN A 142 -7.44 -10.00 -15.31
CA GLN A 142 -8.47 -10.94 -14.85
C GLN A 142 -8.29 -11.31 -13.37
N GLN A 143 -7.05 -11.47 -12.91
CA GLN A 143 -6.77 -11.78 -11.50
C GLN A 143 -7.13 -10.61 -10.57
N LEU A 144 -6.96 -9.36 -11.02
CA LEU A 144 -7.45 -8.18 -10.31
C LEU A 144 -8.98 -8.14 -10.24
N GLN A 145 -9.69 -8.51 -11.32
CA GLN A 145 -11.15 -8.62 -11.33
C GLN A 145 -11.65 -9.69 -10.36
N LEU A 146 -11.00 -10.86 -10.32
CA LEU A 146 -11.30 -11.91 -9.34
C LEU A 146 -11.08 -11.43 -7.90
N GLY A 147 -9.99 -10.70 -7.64
CA GLY A 147 -9.73 -10.09 -6.33
C GLY A 147 -10.82 -9.10 -5.90
N ALA A 148 -11.32 -8.28 -6.83
CA ALA A 148 -12.43 -7.36 -6.58
C ALA A 148 -13.75 -8.09 -6.29
N LEU A 149 -14.03 -9.18 -7.00
CA LEU A 149 -15.24 -9.98 -6.80
C LEU A 149 -15.20 -10.72 -5.46
N ASN A 150 -14.06 -11.30 -5.09
CA ASN A 150 -13.88 -11.96 -3.80
C ASN A 150 -14.00 -10.99 -2.60
N SER A 151 -13.54 -9.75 -2.80
CA SER A 151 -13.72 -8.66 -1.83
C SER A 151 -15.20 -8.28 -1.67
N THR A 152 -15.97 -8.28 -2.76
CA THR A 152 -17.43 -8.06 -2.74
C THR A 152 -18.14 -9.16 -1.95
N ILE A 153 -17.81 -10.43 -2.18
CA ILE A 153 -18.39 -11.58 -1.45
C ILE A 153 -18.09 -11.47 0.05
N THR A 154 -16.84 -11.19 0.42
CA THR A 154 -16.43 -11.00 1.82
C THR A 154 -17.23 -9.87 2.48
N ALA A 155 -17.43 -8.76 1.76
CA ALA A 155 -18.21 -7.63 2.27
C ALA A 155 -19.69 -7.99 2.49
N GLN A 156 -20.29 -8.77 1.59
CA GLN A 156 -21.67 -9.25 1.76
C GLN A 156 -21.80 -10.23 2.92
N GLN A 157 -20.84 -11.14 3.11
CA GLN A 157 -20.80 -12.06 4.27
C GLN A 157 -20.74 -11.29 5.59
N MET A 158 -19.96 -10.20 5.65
CA MET A 158 -19.92 -9.32 6.82
C MET A 158 -21.24 -8.58 7.06
N GLN A 159 -21.93 -8.14 6.00
CA GLN A 159 -23.26 -7.53 6.13
C GLN A 159 -24.29 -8.53 6.67
N LEU A 160 -24.24 -9.78 6.20
CA LEU A 160 -25.09 -10.87 6.70
C LEU A 160 -24.82 -11.14 8.18
N ALA A 161 -23.55 -11.18 8.59
CA ALA A 161 -23.16 -11.33 9.99
C ALA A 161 -23.70 -10.19 10.87
N ALA A 162 -23.60 -8.94 10.41
CA ALA A 162 -24.13 -7.77 11.13
C ALA A 162 -25.66 -7.80 11.24
N LEU A 163 -26.36 -8.24 10.17
CA LEU A 163 -27.82 -8.47 10.20
C LEU A 163 -28.20 -9.54 11.22
N ASN A 164 -27.46 -10.65 11.26
CA ASN A 164 -27.66 -11.72 12.23
C ASN A 164 -27.47 -11.25 13.68
N ASP A 165 -26.48 -10.37 13.94
CA ASP A 165 -26.29 -9.78 15.26
C ASP A 165 -27.44 -8.86 15.66
N ILE A 166 -27.98 -8.07 14.73
CA ILE A 166 -29.17 -7.23 14.99
C ILE A 166 -30.38 -8.09 15.31
N VAL A 167 -30.61 -9.17 14.55
CA VAL A 167 -31.70 -10.12 14.82
C VAL A 167 -31.53 -10.74 16.21
N ARG A 168 -30.33 -11.18 16.57
CA ARG A 168 -30.03 -11.72 17.92
C ARG A 168 -30.33 -10.71 19.02
N GLN A 169 -29.97 -9.44 18.85
CA GLN A 169 -30.25 -8.39 19.82
C GLN A 169 -31.76 -8.14 19.98
N ILE A 170 -32.51 -8.13 18.87
CA ILE A 170 -33.99 -7.97 18.90
C ILE A 170 -34.63 -9.17 19.61
N THR A 171 -34.20 -10.39 19.31
CA THR A 171 -34.71 -11.61 19.95
C THR A 171 -34.38 -11.64 21.45
N ALA A 172 -33.16 -11.27 21.84
CA ALA A 172 -32.76 -11.18 23.24
C ALA A 172 -33.55 -10.11 24.01
N ALA A 173 -33.79 -8.95 23.39
CA ALA A 173 -34.62 -7.89 23.96
C ALA A 173 -36.08 -8.36 24.16
N ALA A 174 -36.65 -9.06 23.17
CA ALA A 174 -38.01 -9.61 23.26
C ALA A 174 -38.15 -10.67 24.36
N ALA A 175 -37.12 -11.52 24.58
CA ALA A 175 -37.10 -12.51 25.65
C ALA A 175 -36.95 -11.89 27.05
N SER A 176 -36.40 -10.68 27.15
CA SER A 176 -36.18 -9.98 28.42
C SER A 176 -37.39 -9.16 28.91
N VAL A 177 -38.47 -9.07 28.13
CA VAL A 177 -39.71 -8.40 28.56
C VAL A 177 -40.48 -9.36 29.48
N PRO A 178 -40.63 -9.06 30.78
CA PRO A 178 -41.40 -9.91 31.67
C PRO A 178 -42.86 -9.99 31.20
N PRO A 179 -43.53 -11.15 31.35
CA PRO A 179 -44.91 -11.31 30.95
C PRO A 179 -45.77 -10.30 31.70
N VAL A 180 -46.39 -9.39 30.95
CA VAL A 180 -47.31 -8.38 31.49
C VAL A 180 -48.51 -9.13 32.07
N THR A 181 -48.54 -9.25 33.40
CA THR A 181 -49.72 -9.74 34.11
C THR A 181 -50.87 -8.78 33.84
N ALA A 182 -51.86 -9.24 33.08
CA ALA A 182 -53.02 -8.47 32.68
C ALA A 182 -53.78 -7.97 33.91
N ALA A 183 -53.71 -6.65 34.17
CA ALA A 183 -54.68 -5.97 35.02
C ALA A 183 -55.91 -5.63 34.16
N PRO A 184 -57.13 -6.02 34.58
CA PRO A 184 -58.34 -5.71 33.83
C PRO A 184 -58.78 -4.28 34.14
N GLY A 185 -58.55 -3.35 33.22
CA GLY A 185 -59.20 -2.05 33.31
C GLY A 185 -58.53 -0.92 32.52
N GLY A 186 -59.16 -0.55 31.41
CA GLY A 186 -59.32 0.87 31.07
C GLY A 186 -58.39 1.47 30.02
N ASN A 187 -59.06 1.89 28.94
CA ASN A 187 -58.73 3.00 28.04
C ASN A 187 -57.80 2.72 26.85
N ALA A 188 -58.47 2.63 25.70
CA ALA A 188 -57.92 2.77 24.36
C ALA A 188 -57.26 4.14 24.19
N ALA A 189 -55.94 4.15 24.07
CA ALA A 189 -55.19 5.25 23.49
C ALA A 189 -54.43 4.71 22.27
N THR A 190 -54.65 5.38 21.14
CA THR A 190 -54.08 5.15 19.82
C THR A 190 -52.55 5.11 19.84
N ASN A 191 -51.97 3.92 19.62
CA ASN A 191 -50.54 3.77 19.38
C ASN A 191 -50.23 4.23 17.95
N ALA A 192 -49.75 5.46 17.84
CA ALA A 192 -49.11 5.98 16.64
C ALA A 192 -47.85 5.15 16.34
N VAL A 193 -47.84 4.55 15.17
CA VAL A 193 -46.70 3.83 14.59
C VAL A 193 -45.51 4.78 14.53
N GLN A 194 -44.52 4.57 15.40
CA GLN A 194 -43.22 5.22 15.31
C GLN A 194 -42.53 4.74 14.02
N THR A 195 -42.65 5.56 12.98
CA THR A 195 -41.88 5.44 11.74
C THR A 195 -40.39 5.39 12.08
N SER A 196 -39.70 4.37 11.59
CA SER A 196 -38.26 4.19 11.69
C SER A 196 -37.52 5.45 11.27
N GLU A 197 -36.79 6.04 12.21
CA GLU A 197 -35.90 7.18 11.94
C GLU A 197 -34.88 6.75 10.86
N PRO A 198 -34.66 7.55 9.79
CA PRO A 198 -33.72 7.19 8.73
C PRO A 198 -32.32 6.96 9.31
N VAL A 199 -31.66 5.86 8.92
CA VAL A 199 -30.29 5.51 9.34
C VAL A 199 -29.29 6.67 9.14
N ALA A 200 -29.52 7.49 8.11
CA ALA A 200 -28.74 8.70 7.84
C ALA A 200 -28.85 9.77 8.95
N LEU A 201 -30.01 9.91 9.60
CA LEU A 201 -30.23 10.88 10.68
C LEU A 201 -29.53 10.44 11.98
N VAL A 202 -29.54 9.13 12.26
CA VAL A 202 -28.83 8.54 13.41
C VAL A 202 -27.31 8.64 13.24
N ALA A 203 -26.79 8.35 12.04
CA ALA A 203 -25.38 8.53 11.71
C ALA A 203 -24.93 10.00 11.84
N ALA A 204 -25.73 10.94 11.31
CA ALA A 204 -25.48 12.37 11.45
C ALA A 204 -25.47 12.82 12.92
N ARG A 205 -26.35 12.28 13.78
CA ARG A 205 -26.35 12.55 15.23
C ARG A 205 -25.13 12.00 15.96
N ILE A 206 -24.68 10.79 15.62
CA ILE A 206 -23.47 10.19 16.20
C ILE A 206 -22.22 10.97 15.79
N GLN A 207 -22.17 11.50 14.56
CA GLN A 207 -21.09 12.38 14.10
C GLN A 207 -21.15 13.78 14.69
N ALA A 208 -22.34 14.36 14.86
CA ALA A 208 -22.52 15.74 15.34
C ALA A 208 -22.04 15.99 16.78
N GLY A 209 -21.70 14.95 17.54
CA GLY A 209 -21.26 15.07 18.93
C GLY A 209 -19.76 14.84 19.19
N ARG A 210 -18.97 14.39 18.20
CA ARG A 210 -17.56 14.05 18.43
C ARG A 210 -16.63 15.15 17.93
N PRO A 211 -15.82 15.79 18.79
CA PRO A 211 -14.89 16.81 18.34
C PRO A 211 -13.83 16.19 17.42
N VAL A 212 -13.52 16.89 16.32
CA VAL A 212 -12.40 16.54 15.45
C VAL A 212 -11.12 16.59 16.28
N VAL A 213 -10.35 15.50 16.23
CA VAL A 213 -9.10 15.39 16.99
C VAL A 213 -7.96 15.85 16.11
N ARG A 214 -7.11 16.74 16.63
CA ARG A 214 -5.88 17.13 15.93
C ARG A 214 -4.91 15.96 15.92
N PRO A 215 -4.13 15.78 14.84
CA PRO A 215 -3.06 14.80 14.85
C PRO A 215 -2.05 15.12 15.95
N TYR A 216 -1.31 14.11 16.39
CA TYR A 216 -0.22 14.35 17.33
C TYR A 216 0.76 15.37 16.75
N SER A 217 1.22 16.34 17.54
CA SER A 217 2.32 17.21 17.14
C SER A 217 3.64 16.43 17.18
N PHE A 218 4.67 16.97 16.50
CA PHE A 218 6.01 16.41 16.58
C PHE A 218 6.52 16.32 18.02
N GLU A 219 6.28 17.38 18.81
CA GLU A 219 6.69 17.48 20.21
C GLU A 219 5.98 16.47 21.08
N GLN A 220 4.68 16.22 20.86
CA GLN A 220 3.92 15.19 21.56
C GLN A 220 4.48 13.79 21.27
N LEU A 221 4.74 13.49 20.01
CA LEU A 221 5.34 12.23 19.59
C LEU A 221 6.74 12.04 20.21
N LEU A 222 7.56 13.09 20.15
CA LEU A 222 8.94 13.09 20.63
C LEU A 222 9.03 13.01 22.17
N SER A 223 8.04 13.55 22.87
CA SER A 223 7.91 13.47 24.34
C SER A 223 7.12 12.26 24.82
N ARG A 224 6.76 11.33 23.92
CA ARG A 224 5.96 10.13 24.25
C ARG A 224 4.59 10.46 24.87
N GLN A 225 4.04 11.62 24.57
CA GLN A 225 2.67 12.00 24.93
C GLN A 225 1.66 11.38 23.96
N VAL A 226 1.75 10.05 23.82
CA VAL A 226 0.90 9.23 22.95
C VAL A 226 0.18 8.18 23.78
N GLU A 227 -0.83 7.54 23.20
CA GLU A 227 -1.49 6.39 23.81
C GLU A 227 -0.47 5.31 24.23
N ARG A 228 -0.77 4.60 25.32
CA ARG A 228 0.13 3.62 25.96
C ARG A 228 0.68 2.56 24.99
N PHE A 229 -0.09 2.21 23.96
CA PHE A 229 0.28 1.21 22.96
C PHE A 229 0.94 1.80 21.71
N GLY A 230 1.26 3.11 21.73
CA GLY A 230 1.76 3.86 20.59
C GLY A 230 0.66 4.22 19.59
N PRO A 231 0.97 5.06 18.59
CA PRO A 231 0.04 5.35 17.51
C PRO A 231 -0.23 4.09 16.67
N ASP A 232 -1.51 3.80 16.46
CA ASP A 232 -2.02 2.71 15.62
C ASP A 232 -2.65 3.21 14.31
N LEU A 233 -3.00 4.49 14.20
CA LEU A 233 -3.48 5.11 12.97
C LEU A 233 -2.49 6.13 12.42
N VAL A 234 -2.01 5.87 11.20
CA VAL A 234 -1.14 6.78 10.47
C VAL A 234 -1.78 7.16 9.15
N LEU A 235 -1.74 8.43 8.81
CA LEU A 235 -2.10 8.98 7.52
C LEU A 235 -0.83 9.45 6.81
N ASN A 236 -0.58 8.95 5.61
CA ASN A 236 0.54 9.38 4.78
C ASN A 236 0.04 10.21 3.59
N ILE A 237 0.32 11.51 3.63
CA ILE A 237 0.12 12.43 2.51
C ILE A 237 1.22 12.15 1.49
N HIS A 238 0.93 11.28 0.52
CA HIS A 238 1.91 10.87 -0.48
C HIS A 238 2.01 11.93 -1.58
N VAL A 239 3.00 12.81 -1.49
CA VAL A 239 3.35 13.71 -2.59
C VAL A 239 3.98 12.87 -3.73
N PRO A 240 3.52 12.98 -4.98
CA PRO A 240 4.09 12.23 -6.09
C PRO A 240 5.61 12.42 -6.19
N LYS A 241 6.31 11.28 -6.36
CA LYS A 241 7.77 11.21 -6.58
C LYS A 241 8.66 11.63 -5.41
N THR A 242 8.13 11.60 -4.18
CA THR A 242 8.91 11.84 -2.94
C THR A 242 9.22 10.57 -2.15
N GLY A 243 8.96 9.39 -2.72
CA GLY A 243 9.31 8.09 -2.12
C GLY A 243 8.16 7.39 -1.38
N GLY A 244 6.90 7.67 -1.70
CA GLY A 244 5.76 7.06 -0.98
C GLY A 244 5.69 5.53 -1.04
N HIS A 245 6.20 4.87 -2.10
CA HIS A 245 6.33 3.40 -2.08
C HIS A 245 7.28 2.92 -0.98
N THR A 246 8.39 3.63 -0.77
CA THR A 246 9.35 3.35 0.31
C THR A 246 8.73 3.62 1.68
N VAL A 247 7.92 4.67 1.81
CA VAL A 247 7.13 4.93 3.04
C VAL A 247 6.17 3.77 3.32
N ASN A 248 5.43 3.30 2.32
CA ASN A 248 4.51 2.17 2.49
C ASN A 248 5.25 0.89 2.92
N ALA A 249 6.42 0.61 2.33
CA ALA A 249 7.26 -0.52 2.72
C ALA A 249 7.74 -0.39 4.18
N LEU A 250 8.16 0.80 4.60
CA LEU A 250 8.55 1.11 5.98
C LEU A 250 7.42 0.79 6.97
N PHE A 251 6.23 1.33 6.72
CA PHE A 251 5.08 1.11 7.61
C PHE A 251 4.64 -0.35 7.63
N ARG A 252 4.69 -1.08 6.50
CA ARG A 252 4.46 -2.53 6.47
C ARG A 252 5.46 -3.29 7.35
N GLN A 253 6.75 -2.95 7.30
CA GLN A 253 7.77 -3.58 8.16
C GLN A 253 7.53 -3.32 9.64
N MET A 254 7.01 -2.14 9.98
CA MET A 254 6.58 -1.79 11.33
C MET A 254 5.23 -2.41 11.74
N GLY A 255 4.62 -3.21 10.87
CA GLY A 255 3.41 -3.98 11.14
C GLY A 255 2.09 -3.26 10.80
N PHE A 256 2.13 -2.12 10.12
CA PHE A 256 0.91 -1.44 9.67
C PHE A 256 0.32 -2.09 8.41
N VAL A 257 -1.00 -2.15 8.35
CA VAL A 257 -1.75 -2.55 7.17
C VAL A 257 -2.05 -1.30 6.32
N PRO A 258 -1.47 -1.16 5.11
CA PRO A 258 -1.74 0.00 4.28
C PRO A 258 -3.09 -0.10 3.58
N LEU A 259 -3.91 0.93 3.72
CA LEU A 259 -5.14 1.19 2.98
C LEU A 259 -4.84 2.33 2.00
N SER A 260 -4.91 2.03 0.69
CA SER A 260 -4.56 3.01 -0.34
C SER A 260 -5.79 3.82 -0.75
N LEU A 261 -5.65 5.14 -0.87
CA LEU A 261 -6.68 5.99 -1.48
C LEU A 261 -6.88 5.59 -2.94
N ASP A 262 -8.09 5.27 -3.32
CA ASP A 262 -8.49 5.20 -4.72
C ASP A 262 -8.69 6.61 -5.26
N MET A 263 -7.85 7.00 -6.22
CA MET A 263 -7.90 8.33 -6.82
C MET A 263 -9.14 8.58 -7.69
N ASN A 264 -9.79 7.51 -8.19
CA ASN A 264 -10.98 7.64 -9.03
C ASN A 264 -12.22 7.97 -8.19
N THR A 265 -12.33 7.35 -7.01
CA THR A 265 -13.45 7.54 -6.07
C THR A 265 -13.14 8.57 -4.99
N ASN A 266 -11.87 8.92 -4.83
CA ASN A 266 -11.36 9.76 -3.75
C ASN A 266 -11.69 9.20 -2.35
N ASP A 267 -11.69 7.87 -2.24
CA ASP A 267 -12.04 7.12 -1.03
C ASP A 267 -10.96 6.09 -0.68
N PHE A 268 -10.75 5.85 0.61
CA PHE A 268 -9.87 4.79 1.12
C PHE A 268 -10.57 3.45 1.20
N PHE A 269 -11.89 3.47 1.35
CA PHE A 269 -12.62 2.31 1.84
C PHE A 269 -13.35 1.57 0.72
N GLY A 270 -13.64 2.22 -0.41
CA GLY A 270 -14.09 1.64 -1.67
C GLY A 270 -15.34 0.77 -1.53
N SER A 271 -15.13 -0.47 -1.07
CA SER A 271 -16.14 -1.49 -0.76
C SER A 271 -16.72 -1.43 0.66
N PHE A 272 -16.12 -0.70 1.60
CA PHE A 272 -16.60 -0.58 2.98
C PHE A 272 -17.17 0.81 3.28
N ARG A 273 -18.23 0.85 4.10
CA ARG A 273 -18.72 2.12 4.63
C ARG A 273 -17.71 2.67 5.63
N GLU A 274 -17.07 3.79 5.29
CA GLU A 274 -16.11 4.51 6.14
C GLU A 274 -16.60 4.67 7.59
N GLU A 275 -17.87 5.04 7.78
CA GLU A 275 -18.48 5.23 9.10
C GLU A 275 -18.41 3.97 9.97
N ILE A 276 -18.60 2.79 9.37
CA ILE A 276 -18.53 1.51 10.07
C ILE A 276 -17.08 1.22 10.44
N TRP A 277 -16.14 1.48 9.51
CA TRP A 277 -14.72 1.31 9.77
C TRP A 277 -14.26 2.22 10.93
N LEU A 278 -14.57 3.52 10.88
CA LEU A 278 -14.23 4.48 11.94
C LEU A 278 -14.87 4.13 13.28
N LYS A 279 -16.12 3.65 13.28
CA LYS A 279 -16.80 3.20 14.50
C LYS A 279 -16.11 1.99 15.12
N ASN A 280 -15.79 0.98 14.32
CA ASN A 280 -15.10 -0.23 14.78
C ASN A 280 -13.70 0.09 15.26
N TYR A 281 -13.02 0.98 14.53
CA TYR A 281 -11.70 1.46 14.91
C TYR A 281 -11.72 2.29 16.20
N ALA A 282 -12.85 2.90 16.57
CA ALA A 282 -12.96 3.66 17.82
C ALA A 282 -13.03 2.78 19.09
N ALA A 283 -13.11 1.45 18.96
CA ALA A 283 -13.03 0.53 20.09
C ALA A 283 -11.72 0.74 20.88
N PRO A 284 -11.66 0.47 22.20
CA PRO A 284 -10.42 0.56 22.96
C PRO A 284 -9.32 -0.36 22.37
N PRO A 285 -8.02 -0.01 22.52
CA PRO A 285 -6.92 -0.91 22.16
C PRO A 285 -7.06 -2.30 22.83
N GLN A 286 -6.56 -3.37 22.24
CA GLN A 286 -5.62 -3.42 21.11
C GLN A 286 -6.31 -3.39 19.74
N ARG A 287 -5.89 -2.45 18.86
CA ARG A 287 -6.36 -2.35 17.47
C ARG A 287 -5.31 -2.85 16.50
N HIS A 288 -5.74 -3.22 15.31
CA HIS A 288 -4.83 -3.39 14.19
C HIS A 288 -4.26 -2.02 13.79
N PRO A 289 -2.94 -1.89 13.59
CA PRO A 289 -2.38 -0.64 13.11
C PRO A 289 -2.60 -0.48 11.61
N TYR A 290 -3.11 0.69 11.20
CA TYR A 290 -3.43 1.00 9.82
C TYR A 290 -2.66 2.22 9.31
N LEU A 291 -2.23 2.14 8.06
CA LEU A 291 -1.65 3.24 7.31
C LEU A 291 -2.63 3.64 6.19
N LEU A 292 -3.32 4.76 6.34
CA LEU A 292 -4.10 5.35 5.24
C LEU A 292 -3.13 6.17 4.39
N THR A 293 -2.90 5.75 3.15
CA THR A 293 -1.87 6.35 2.30
C THR A 293 -2.40 6.62 0.90
N GLY A 294 -1.97 7.70 0.28
CA GLY A 294 -2.35 7.97 -1.08
C GLY A 294 -2.03 9.40 -1.48
N HIS A 295 -2.23 9.69 -2.75
CA HIS A 295 -2.10 11.03 -3.31
C HIS A 295 -3.29 11.89 -2.86
N MET A 296 -3.36 12.18 -1.56
CA MET A 296 -4.35 13.05 -0.94
C MET A 296 -3.72 14.37 -0.52
N ARG A 297 -4.55 15.38 -0.36
CA ARG A 297 -4.21 16.72 0.14
C ARG A 297 -4.78 16.91 1.56
N LEU A 298 -4.35 17.94 2.29
CA LEU A 298 -4.84 18.21 3.66
C LEU A 298 -6.33 18.59 3.73
N ASP A 299 -6.92 19.03 2.63
CA ASP A 299 -8.35 19.30 2.50
C ASP A 299 -9.20 18.03 2.25
N GLN A 300 -8.61 16.83 2.19
CA GLN A 300 -9.34 15.58 2.01
C GLN A 300 -10.34 15.35 3.18
N PRO A 301 -11.60 14.97 2.91
CA PRO A 301 -12.66 14.92 3.93
C PRO A 301 -12.39 14.05 5.17
N ILE A 302 -11.50 13.05 5.10
CA ILE A 302 -11.08 12.20 6.21
C ILE A 302 -10.51 13.02 7.37
N PHE A 303 -9.73 14.07 7.09
CA PHE A 303 -9.11 14.91 8.13
C PHE A 303 -10.15 15.68 8.95
N ARG A 304 -11.35 15.91 8.40
CA ARG A 304 -12.48 16.56 9.09
C ARG A 304 -13.39 15.55 9.81
N ARG A 305 -13.21 14.25 9.58
CA ARG A 305 -14.05 13.17 10.09
C ARG A 305 -13.35 12.30 11.15
N LEU A 306 -12.02 12.39 11.25
CA LEU A 306 -11.24 11.70 12.28
C LEU A 306 -11.46 12.33 13.67
N TRP A 307 -12.20 11.63 14.53
CA TRP A 307 -12.39 11.96 15.94
C TRP A 307 -11.48 11.16 16.88
N MET A 308 -10.47 10.49 16.34
CA MET A 308 -9.52 9.69 17.10
C MET A 308 -8.11 10.16 16.87
N GLN A 309 -7.28 9.86 17.85
CA GLN A 309 -5.91 10.29 17.84
C GLN A 309 -5.12 9.56 16.74
N HIS A 310 -4.37 10.30 15.94
CA HIS A 310 -3.70 9.79 14.76
C HIS A 310 -2.40 10.54 14.49
N VAL A 311 -1.59 9.98 13.61
CA VAL A 311 -0.33 10.58 13.14
C VAL A 311 -0.49 10.93 11.66
N VAL A 312 -0.06 12.12 11.25
CA VAL A 312 0.02 12.50 9.84
C VAL A 312 1.49 12.62 9.46
N VAL A 313 1.89 11.92 8.41
CA VAL A 313 3.27 11.92 7.90
C VAL A 313 3.31 12.26 6.42
N THR A 314 4.48 12.71 5.97
CA THR A 314 4.79 12.86 4.55
C THR A 314 6.31 12.80 4.35
N VAL A 315 6.74 12.71 3.10
CA VAL A 315 8.14 12.90 2.70
C VAL A 315 8.16 13.94 1.60
N LEU A 316 9.07 14.89 1.70
CA LEU A 316 9.28 15.96 0.73
C LEU A 316 10.53 15.67 -0.11
N ARG A 317 10.57 16.26 -1.29
CA ARG A 317 11.75 16.24 -2.16
C ARG A 317 12.03 17.62 -2.71
N ASP A 318 13.30 17.88 -3.02
CA ASP A 318 13.69 19.06 -3.79
C ASP A 318 12.79 19.18 -5.05
N PRO A 319 12.15 20.33 -5.29
CA PRO A 319 11.17 20.46 -6.36
C PRO A 319 11.72 20.16 -7.75
N ILE A 320 12.99 20.49 -8.02
CA ILE A 320 13.62 20.24 -9.32
C ILE A 320 13.91 18.74 -9.47
N GLU A 321 14.51 18.12 -8.45
CA GLU A 321 14.76 16.67 -8.42
C GLU A 321 13.45 15.86 -8.51
N ARG A 322 12.36 16.37 -7.92
CA ARG A 322 11.02 15.81 -8.03
C ARG A 322 10.51 15.85 -9.47
N MET A 323 10.69 16.96 -10.19
CA MET A 323 10.32 17.08 -11.61
C MET A 323 11.14 16.15 -12.49
N ILE A 324 12.47 16.08 -12.30
CA ILE A 324 13.35 15.17 -13.03
C ILE A 324 12.90 13.72 -12.81
N SER A 325 12.63 13.34 -11.56
CA SER A 325 12.15 12.00 -11.24
C SER A 325 10.80 11.67 -11.86
N ASN A 326 9.92 12.66 -12.01
CA ASN A 326 8.64 12.48 -12.67
C ASN A 326 8.79 12.32 -14.18
N TYR A 327 9.57 13.19 -14.82
CA TYR A 327 9.86 13.10 -16.25
C TYR A 327 10.48 11.75 -16.63
N ASN A 328 11.50 11.31 -15.89
CA ASN A 328 12.12 10.00 -16.11
C ASN A 328 11.16 8.83 -15.87
N PHE A 329 10.17 9.00 -15.00
CA PHE A 329 9.13 7.99 -14.83
C PHE A 329 8.20 7.94 -16.04
N MET A 330 7.83 9.08 -16.62
CA MET A 330 7.00 9.14 -17.83
C MET A 330 7.70 8.57 -19.06
N LEU A 331 8.99 8.84 -19.22
CA LEU A 331 9.82 8.24 -20.28
C LEU A 331 9.81 6.71 -20.26
N ARG A 332 9.58 6.09 -19.10
CA ARG A 332 9.75 4.64 -18.89
C ARG A 332 8.45 3.87 -18.69
N ARG A 333 7.30 4.54 -18.77
CA ARG A 333 5.99 3.94 -18.51
C ARG A 333 5.08 4.12 -19.72
N PRO A 334 5.16 3.22 -20.73
CA PRO A 334 4.31 3.28 -21.92
C PRO A 334 2.80 3.31 -21.62
N ALA A 335 2.38 2.71 -20.51
CA ALA A 335 0.99 2.74 -20.05
C ALA A 335 0.54 4.10 -19.46
N ASN A 336 1.44 5.06 -19.28
CA ASN A 336 1.08 6.39 -18.77
C ASN A 336 0.46 7.23 -19.91
N PRO A 337 -0.65 7.95 -19.66
CA PRO A 337 -1.31 8.78 -20.68
C PRO A 337 -0.40 9.82 -21.35
N TRP A 338 0.62 10.31 -20.64
CA TRP A 338 1.52 11.34 -21.16
C TRP A 338 2.79 10.77 -21.81
N HIS A 339 2.98 9.45 -21.79
CA HIS A 339 4.19 8.83 -22.35
C HIS A 339 4.37 9.17 -23.83
N ASP A 340 3.32 9.00 -24.64
CA ASP A 340 3.38 9.24 -26.08
C ASP A 340 3.64 10.71 -26.40
N GLU A 341 3.06 11.65 -25.64
CA GLU A 341 3.32 13.07 -25.82
C GLU A 341 4.77 13.44 -25.48
N VAL A 342 5.31 12.86 -24.40
CA VAL A 342 6.70 13.10 -23.99
C VAL A 342 7.69 12.48 -25.00
N VAL A 343 7.47 11.23 -25.38
CA VAL A 343 8.42 10.45 -26.17
C VAL A 343 8.25 10.68 -27.67
N LYS A 344 7.03 10.48 -28.21
CA LYS A 344 6.77 10.60 -29.65
C LYS A 344 6.54 12.05 -30.05
N GLY A 345 5.88 12.82 -29.19
CA GLY A 345 5.66 14.26 -29.38
C GLY A 345 6.91 15.12 -29.14
N GLY A 346 7.96 14.55 -28.53
CA GLY A 346 9.21 15.26 -28.25
C GLY A 346 9.05 16.39 -27.23
N MET A 347 8.14 16.25 -26.26
CA MET A 347 7.89 17.27 -25.24
C MET A 347 9.18 17.59 -24.48
N SER A 348 9.57 18.86 -24.49
CA SER A 348 10.71 19.32 -23.73
C SER A 348 10.49 19.18 -22.23
N PHE A 349 11.56 19.09 -21.44
CA PHE A 349 11.45 18.98 -19.98
C PHE A 349 10.77 20.19 -19.32
N VAL A 350 11.01 21.39 -19.86
CA VAL A 350 10.37 22.64 -19.37
C VAL A 350 8.87 22.62 -19.65
N GLU A 351 8.47 22.23 -20.87
CA GLU A 351 7.06 22.08 -21.22
C GLU A 351 6.36 21.02 -20.35
N PHE A 352 7.00 19.86 -20.18
CA PHE A 352 6.52 18.81 -19.29
C PHE A 352 6.30 19.32 -17.86
N SER A 353 7.27 20.07 -17.33
CA SER A 353 7.20 20.60 -15.96
C SER A 353 6.06 21.59 -15.79
N ALA A 354 5.80 22.44 -16.80
CA ALA A 354 4.66 23.35 -16.80
C ALA A 354 3.32 22.59 -16.78
N ARG A 355 3.16 21.56 -17.64
CA ARG A 355 1.94 20.73 -17.66
C ARG A 355 1.74 19.93 -16.37
N MET A 356 2.82 19.41 -15.79
CA MET A 356 2.79 18.75 -14.48
C MET A 356 2.29 19.68 -13.38
N LEU A 357 2.76 20.93 -13.37
CA LEU A 357 2.33 21.94 -12.40
C LEU A 357 0.86 22.34 -12.59
N GLU A 358 0.38 22.40 -13.82
CA GLU A 358 -1.02 22.67 -14.12
C GLU A 358 -1.92 21.51 -13.64
N ALA A 359 -1.56 20.27 -13.95
CA ALA A 359 -2.40 19.11 -13.66
C ALA A 359 -2.42 18.71 -12.18
N ILE A 360 -1.26 18.70 -11.52
CA ILE A 360 -1.11 18.19 -10.14
C ILE A 360 -0.84 19.31 -9.14
N GLY A 361 -0.19 20.38 -9.59
CA GLY A 361 0.25 21.46 -8.72
C GLY A 361 1.65 21.25 -8.12
N PRO A 362 2.17 22.31 -7.48
CA PRO A 362 3.42 22.26 -6.72
C PRO A 362 3.26 21.39 -5.46
N GLN A 363 4.38 20.90 -4.90
CA GLN A 363 4.41 20.02 -3.73
C GLN A 363 3.76 20.70 -2.52
N TYR A 364 3.97 21.99 -2.31
CA TYR A 364 3.33 22.72 -1.21
C TYR A 364 1.81 22.62 -1.24
N SER A 365 1.19 22.48 -2.42
CA SER A 365 -0.27 22.48 -2.56
C SER A 365 -0.94 21.25 -1.96
N PHE A 366 -0.19 20.17 -1.69
CA PHE A 366 -0.70 19.00 -0.93
C PHE A 366 -1.01 19.35 0.53
N PHE A 367 -0.51 20.49 1.02
CA PHE A 367 -0.77 20.99 2.37
C PHE A 367 -1.75 22.17 2.37
N ASP A 368 -2.47 22.36 1.27
CA ASP A 368 -3.62 23.25 1.20
C ASP A 368 -4.83 22.57 1.87
N ASP A 369 -5.44 23.25 2.84
CA ASP A 369 -6.60 22.79 3.59
C ASP A 369 -7.91 23.52 3.21
N THR A 370 -7.83 24.43 2.24
CA THR A 370 -8.93 25.33 1.81
C THR A 370 -9.75 24.78 0.64
N GLY A 371 -9.28 23.72 -0.01
CA GLY A 371 -9.93 23.17 -1.19
C GLY A 371 -11.07 22.19 -0.87
N GLN A 372 -11.45 21.44 -1.91
CA GLN A 372 -12.57 20.50 -1.91
C GLN A 372 -12.14 19.05 -1.64
N GLY A 373 -10.87 18.83 -1.33
CA GLY A 373 -10.35 17.50 -0.99
C GLY A 373 -10.22 16.57 -2.19
N THR A 374 -10.22 17.09 -3.41
CA THR A 374 -9.95 16.34 -4.64
C THR A 374 -8.46 16.32 -4.94
N PHE A 375 -8.01 15.40 -5.81
CA PHE A 375 -6.61 15.39 -6.25
C PHE A 375 -6.23 16.66 -7.01
N ALA A 376 -7.16 17.18 -7.82
CA ALA A 376 -6.99 18.43 -8.55
C ALA A 376 -6.84 19.62 -7.60
N ARG A 377 -6.04 20.61 -8.02
CA ARG A 377 -5.85 21.84 -7.25
C ARG A 377 -7.13 22.67 -7.24
N THR A 378 -7.84 22.64 -6.11
CA THR A 378 -9.06 23.42 -5.87
C THR A 378 -8.91 24.47 -4.77
N GLY A 379 -7.87 24.36 -3.93
CA GLY A 379 -7.58 25.31 -2.87
C GLY A 379 -6.81 26.55 -3.34
N THR A 380 -6.83 27.58 -2.49
CA THR A 380 -6.28 28.92 -2.76
C THR A 380 -5.17 29.31 -1.78
N ALA A 381 -4.70 28.39 -0.94
CA ALA A 381 -3.68 28.69 0.06
C ALA A 381 -2.36 29.11 -0.60
N THR A 382 -1.69 30.10 0.01
CA THR A 382 -0.34 30.51 -0.40
C THR A 382 0.69 29.47 0.04
N ALA A 383 1.90 29.52 -0.52
CA ALA A 383 2.99 28.63 -0.09
C ALA A 383 3.32 28.80 1.41
N GLN A 384 3.25 30.02 1.94
CA GLN A 384 3.41 30.29 3.38
C GLN A 384 2.31 29.62 4.20
N ALA A 385 1.04 29.77 3.82
CA ALA A 385 -0.06 29.13 4.54
C ALA A 385 0.04 27.59 4.50
N CYS A 386 0.48 27.04 3.37
CA CYS A 386 0.75 25.60 3.24
C CYS A 386 1.92 25.15 4.12
N PHE A 387 2.96 25.97 4.26
CA PHE A 387 4.06 25.72 5.19
C PHE A 387 3.56 25.73 6.64
N ASP A 388 2.75 26.71 7.02
CA ASP A 388 2.15 26.77 8.36
C ASP A 388 1.26 25.54 8.62
N ASN A 389 0.50 25.09 7.61
CA ASN A 389 -0.26 23.84 7.69
C ASN A 389 0.63 22.60 7.84
N LEU A 390 1.75 22.51 7.11
CA LEU A 390 2.74 21.44 7.28
C LEU A 390 3.21 21.39 8.75
N LEU A 391 3.48 22.54 9.37
CA LEU A 391 3.96 22.57 10.76
C LEU A 391 2.89 22.21 11.79
N ASN A 392 1.64 22.60 11.55
CA ASN A 392 0.55 22.52 12.53
C ASN A 392 -0.38 21.30 12.35
N LYS A 393 -0.40 20.70 11.16
CA LYS A 393 -1.33 19.62 10.79
C LYS A 393 -0.64 18.35 10.34
N VAL A 394 0.67 18.38 10.09
CA VAL A 394 1.45 17.19 9.84
C VAL A 394 2.30 16.91 11.07
N SER A 395 2.15 15.71 11.64
CA SER A 395 2.84 15.31 12.86
C SER A 395 4.35 15.39 12.69
N TYR A 396 4.88 14.87 11.59
CA TYR A 396 6.26 15.06 11.17
C TYR A 396 6.46 14.64 9.71
N TYR A 397 7.57 15.05 9.11
CA TYR A 397 7.91 14.75 7.72
C TYR A 397 9.38 14.40 7.56
N GLY A 398 9.69 13.71 6.46
CA GLY A 398 11.04 13.38 6.03
C GLY A 398 11.45 14.13 4.76
N LEU A 399 12.72 13.97 4.39
CA LEU A 399 13.27 14.40 3.11
C LEU A 399 13.73 13.16 2.33
N THR A 400 13.49 13.12 1.01
CA THR A 400 13.80 11.94 0.18
C THR A 400 15.29 11.59 0.19
N ASP A 401 16.18 12.58 0.22
CA ASP A 401 17.64 12.43 0.29
C ASP A 401 18.16 12.03 1.68
N ARG A 402 17.34 12.24 2.72
CA ARG A 402 17.60 11.85 4.12
C ARG A 402 16.60 10.81 4.62
N PHE A 403 16.15 9.92 3.74
CA PHE A 403 15.10 8.94 4.06
C PHE A 403 15.47 8.02 5.25
N ASP A 404 16.75 7.70 5.44
CA ASP A 404 17.19 6.88 6.56
C ASP A 404 16.90 7.56 7.91
N GLU A 405 17.09 8.87 7.98
CA GLU A 405 16.76 9.65 9.17
C GLU A 405 15.25 9.71 9.40
N PHE A 406 14.46 9.82 8.32
CA PHE A 406 13.00 9.67 8.41
C PHE A 406 12.61 8.30 8.98
N ALA A 407 13.17 7.21 8.45
CA ALA A 407 12.87 5.86 8.90
C ALA A 407 13.22 5.62 10.38
N VAL A 408 14.41 6.07 10.81
CA VAL A 408 14.84 6.00 12.21
C VAL A 408 13.93 6.84 13.11
N THR A 409 13.63 8.08 12.71
CA THR A 409 12.72 8.96 13.45
C THR A 409 11.35 8.32 13.57
N THR A 410 10.81 7.77 12.49
CA THR A 410 9.50 7.12 12.47
C THR A 410 9.43 5.96 13.45
N GLY A 411 10.36 5.01 13.40
CA GLY A 411 10.33 3.88 14.34
C GLY A 411 10.56 4.32 15.78
N TYR A 412 11.43 5.32 16.00
CA TYR A 412 11.59 5.93 17.32
C TYR A 412 10.26 6.52 17.81
N VAL A 413 9.69 7.52 17.12
CA VAL A 413 8.52 8.27 17.62
C VAL A 413 7.23 7.46 17.65
N THR A 414 7.10 6.42 16.83
CA THR A 414 5.95 5.50 16.87
C THR A 414 6.11 4.36 17.89
N GLY A 415 7.30 4.23 18.51
CA GLY A 415 7.59 3.14 19.44
C GLY A 415 7.70 1.79 18.74
N ARG A 416 8.02 1.77 17.44
CA ARG A 416 8.11 0.56 16.62
C ARG A 416 9.54 0.34 16.14
N ALA A 417 10.20 -0.56 16.84
CA ALA A 417 11.60 -0.92 16.69
C ALA A 417 11.97 -1.63 15.38
N ARG A 418 10.99 -2.16 14.64
CA ARG A 418 11.22 -2.94 13.42
C ARG A 418 11.50 -2.00 12.24
N ILE A 419 12.69 -1.42 12.24
CA ILE A 419 13.23 -0.66 11.12
C ILE A 419 14.31 -1.54 10.49
N LEU A 420 13.97 -2.26 9.43
CA LEU A 420 14.99 -2.88 8.60
C LEU A 420 15.55 -1.83 7.65
N ALA A 421 16.82 -1.99 7.28
CA ALA A 421 17.39 -1.24 6.18
C ALA A 421 16.53 -1.48 4.93
N LEU A 422 15.71 -0.48 4.57
CA LEU A 422 15.04 -0.49 3.29
C LEU A 422 16.08 -0.16 2.23
N PRO A 423 16.33 -1.04 1.25
CA PRO A 423 17.07 -0.62 0.08
C PRO A 423 16.31 0.57 -0.52
N PRO A 424 17.01 1.60 -1.01
CA PRO A 424 16.35 2.65 -1.76
C PRO A 424 15.63 1.98 -2.93
N MET A 425 14.29 1.91 -2.85
CA MET A 425 13.46 1.41 -3.95
C MET A 425 13.38 2.51 -5.01
N ASN A 426 14.53 2.87 -5.58
CA ASN A 426 14.56 3.62 -6.81
C ASN A 426 14.10 2.67 -7.91
N VAL A 427 12.79 2.68 -8.16
CA VAL A 427 12.07 1.92 -9.21
C VAL A 427 12.72 2.11 -10.61
N THR A 428 13.64 3.06 -10.76
CA THR A 428 14.39 3.31 -11.98
C THR A 428 15.47 2.28 -12.30
N LYS A 429 15.89 1.40 -11.37
CA LYS A 429 16.90 0.36 -11.68
C LYS A 429 16.32 -0.92 -12.31
N GLU A 430 15.05 -1.20 -12.06
CA GLU A 430 14.38 -2.44 -12.51
C GLU A 430 13.50 -2.26 -13.76
N THR A 431 13.47 -1.05 -14.32
CA THR A 431 12.72 -0.79 -15.55
C THR A 431 13.59 -1.10 -16.76
N GLU A 432 13.06 -1.89 -17.70
CA GLU A 432 13.70 -2.17 -18.99
C GLU A 432 14.17 -0.87 -19.64
N ASP A 433 15.37 -0.90 -20.19
CA ASP A 433 15.89 0.21 -20.97
C ASP A 433 15.10 0.32 -22.27
N LEU A 434 14.16 1.27 -22.30
CA LEU A 434 13.35 1.57 -23.49
C LEU A 434 14.14 2.39 -24.53
N GLY A 435 15.45 2.60 -24.33
CA GLY A 435 16.30 3.35 -25.26
C GLY A 435 16.24 4.86 -25.08
N TYR A 436 15.57 5.35 -24.04
CA TYR A 436 15.50 6.79 -23.73
C TYR A 436 16.46 7.12 -22.58
N PRO A 437 17.54 7.88 -22.83
CA PRO A 437 18.47 8.23 -21.77
C PRO A 437 17.74 9.05 -20.69
N PRO A 438 17.87 8.70 -19.40
CA PRO A 438 17.25 9.47 -18.34
C PRO A 438 17.82 10.88 -18.32
N LYS A 439 16.98 11.85 -17.99
CA LYS A 439 17.42 13.19 -17.64
C LYS A 439 18.13 13.13 -16.29
N THR A 440 19.43 13.37 -16.28
CA THR A 440 20.24 13.45 -15.05
C THR A 440 20.59 14.88 -14.68
N ASP A 441 20.63 15.77 -15.68
CA ASP A 441 21.12 17.14 -15.54
C ASP A 441 20.22 18.14 -16.28
N LEU A 442 20.33 19.40 -15.88
CA LEU A 442 19.65 20.54 -16.50
C LEU A 442 20.65 21.46 -17.19
N THR A 443 20.28 21.98 -18.35
CA THR A 443 20.96 23.16 -18.92
C THR A 443 20.68 24.39 -18.06
N ASP A 444 21.50 25.43 -18.18
CA ASP A 444 21.29 26.69 -17.46
C ASP A 444 19.92 27.31 -17.79
N GLN A 445 19.52 27.27 -19.05
CA GLN A 445 18.21 27.75 -19.49
C GLN A 445 17.04 26.95 -18.86
N GLU A 446 17.15 25.63 -18.80
CA GLU A 446 16.14 24.79 -18.14
C GLU A 446 16.08 25.09 -16.65
N ARG A 447 17.24 25.23 -16.00
CA ARG A 447 17.36 25.55 -14.58
C ARG A 447 16.73 26.90 -14.26
N ASP A 448 16.98 27.93 -15.07
CA ASP A 448 16.41 29.28 -14.88
C ASP A 448 14.89 29.27 -15.06
N ALA A 449 14.41 28.59 -16.11
CA ALA A 449 12.98 28.44 -16.38
C ALA A 449 12.26 27.73 -15.22
N LEU A 450 12.82 26.62 -14.73
CA LEU A 450 12.27 25.87 -13.60
C LEU A 450 12.36 26.63 -12.28
N THR A 451 13.46 27.31 -12.02
CA THR A 451 13.62 28.13 -10.81
C THR A 451 12.55 29.23 -10.77
N THR A 452 12.26 29.83 -11.92
CA THR A 452 11.19 30.82 -12.05
C THR A 452 9.81 30.19 -11.85
N ALA A 453 9.53 29.07 -12.53
CA ALA A 453 8.22 28.41 -12.48
C ALA A 453 7.91 27.78 -11.11
N LEU A 454 8.94 27.27 -10.41
CA LEU A 454 8.84 26.58 -9.12
C LEU A 454 9.21 27.46 -7.93
N LYS A 455 9.38 28.78 -8.10
CA LYS A 455 9.91 29.68 -7.06
C LYS A 455 9.24 29.50 -5.69
N ASP A 456 7.92 29.32 -5.66
CA ASP A 456 7.15 29.18 -4.42
C ASP A 456 7.31 27.76 -3.81
N ASP A 457 7.44 26.73 -4.65
CA ASP A 457 7.70 25.34 -4.21
C ASP A 457 9.13 25.18 -3.69
N ILE A 458 10.10 25.85 -4.33
CA ILE A 458 11.50 25.94 -3.89
C ILE A 458 11.57 26.65 -2.54
N TRP A 459 10.91 27.80 -2.42
CA TRP A 459 10.86 28.52 -1.15
C TRP A 459 10.24 27.65 -0.04
N PHE A 460 9.10 27.00 -0.30
CA PHE A 460 8.44 26.11 0.66
C PHE A 460 9.38 24.97 1.10
N TYR A 461 10.02 24.30 0.14
CA TYR A 461 10.94 23.21 0.44
C TYR A 461 12.12 23.68 1.27
N GLN A 462 12.71 24.83 0.95
CA GLN A 462 13.82 25.39 1.71
C GLN A 462 13.43 25.72 3.16
N GLN A 463 12.22 26.24 3.40
CA GLN A 463 11.74 26.45 4.77
C GLN A 463 11.51 25.12 5.50
N ALA A 464 10.96 24.12 4.81
CA ALA A 464 10.82 22.77 5.36
C ALA A 464 12.16 22.11 5.69
N VAL A 465 13.20 22.30 4.88
CA VAL A 465 14.55 21.79 5.18
C VAL A 465 15.10 22.44 6.45
N LYS A 466 15.00 23.77 6.59
CA LYS A 466 15.47 24.49 7.80
C LYS A 466 14.77 23.98 9.07
N GLU A 467 13.46 23.80 8.99
CA GLU A 467 12.69 23.28 10.12
C GLU A 467 13.02 21.80 10.40
N TYR A 468 13.22 20.99 9.36
CA TYR A 468 13.66 19.61 9.50
C TYR A 468 15.01 19.53 10.22
N GLU A 469 15.99 20.34 9.82
CA GLU A 469 17.30 20.43 10.48
C GLU A 469 17.18 20.85 11.95
N ARG A 470 16.34 21.85 12.24
CA ARG A 470 16.04 22.28 13.62
C ARG A 470 15.49 21.12 14.44
N ARG A 471 14.53 20.35 13.91
CA ARG A 471 13.94 19.17 14.57
C ARG A 471 14.96 18.06 14.77
N MET A 472 15.77 17.76 13.75
CA MET A 472 16.81 16.74 13.84
C MET A 472 17.92 17.12 14.82
N SER A 473 18.10 18.41 15.13
CA SER A 473 19.04 18.89 16.13
C SER A 473 18.57 18.68 17.58
N ASP A 474 17.36 18.15 17.82
CA ASP A 474 16.91 17.80 19.17
C ASP A 474 17.85 16.76 19.79
N PRO A 475 18.37 16.99 21.02
CA PRO A 475 19.34 16.08 21.65
C PRO A 475 18.87 14.63 21.75
N ARG A 476 17.56 14.40 21.92
CA ARG A 476 16.98 13.05 21.99
C ARG A 476 17.11 12.34 20.66
N LEU A 477 16.81 13.02 19.55
CA LEU A 477 16.97 12.45 18.22
C LEU A 477 18.43 12.29 17.84
N GLN A 478 19.30 13.24 18.17
CA GLN A 478 20.75 13.10 17.94
C GLN A 478 21.32 11.85 18.61
N ALA A 479 20.92 11.58 19.86
CA ALA A 479 21.33 10.37 20.57
C ALA A 479 20.88 9.09 19.86
N VAL A 480 19.62 9.05 19.40
CA VAL A 480 19.07 7.91 18.63
C VAL A 480 19.78 7.77 17.28
N MET A 481 19.96 8.86 16.52
CA MET A 481 20.61 8.84 15.21
C MET A 481 22.05 8.36 15.30
N ALA A 482 22.82 8.84 16.29
CA ALA A 482 24.20 8.43 16.49
C ALA A 482 24.34 6.92 16.73
N GLN A 483 23.35 6.29 17.36
CA GLN A 483 23.36 4.85 17.63
C GLN A 483 22.82 4.04 16.45
N VAL A 484 21.70 4.47 15.85
CA VAL A 484 20.93 3.65 14.91
C VAL A 484 21.36 3.84 13.46
N LEU A 485 21.68 5.07 13.05
CA LEU A 485 21.97 5.38 11.65
C LEU A 485 23.17 4.62 11.08
N PRO A 486 24.30 4.44 11.80
CA PRO A 486 25.41 3.61 11.33
C PRO A 486 24.97 2.16 11.07
N LEU A 487 24.05 1.63 11.90
CA LEU A 487 23.56 0.27 11.81
C LEU A 487 22.57 0.09 10.65
N VAL A 488 21.73 1.09 10.37
CA VAL A 488 20.88 1.11 9.16
C VAL A 488 21.75 1.13 7.90
N LYS A 489 22.83 1.92 7.90
CA LYS A 489 23.77 1.98 6.77
C LYS A 489 24.52 0.67 6.58
N SER A 490 25.07 0.08 7.65
CA SER A 490 25.80 -1.20 7.56
C SER A 490 24.89 -2.40 7.29
N SER A 491 23.63 -2.37 7.74
CA SER A 491 22.67 -3.45 7.48
C SER A 491 22.15 -3.44 6.04
N ARG A 492 22.24 -2.33 5.29
CA ARG A 492 22.13 -2.39 3.83
C ARG A 492 23.20 -3.27 3.20
N GLU A 493 24.36 -3.35 3.84
CA GLU A 493 25.49 -4.17 3.39
C GLU A 493 25.40 -5.61 3.94
N MET A 494 24.67 -5.86 5.04
CA MET A 494 24.71 -7.13 5.80
C MET A 494 23.35 -7.76 6.17
N VAL A 495 22.21 -7.25 5.70
CA VAL A 495 20.80 -7.68 5.90
C VAL A 495 20.61 -8.86 6.87
N SER A 496 20.47 -8.57 8.19
CA SER A 496 19.77 -9.34 9.25
C SER A 496 20.46 -9.27 10.62
N LYS A 497 20.36 -8.14 11.34
CA LYS A 497 20.49 -8.13 12.80
C LYS A 497 19.42 -7.23 13.41
N VAL A 498 18.51 -7.83 14.17
CA VAL A 498 17.49 -7.12 14.97
C VAL A 498 18.18 -6.54 16.19
N LEU A 499 18.16 -5.22 16.31
CA LEU A 499 18.82 -4.49 17.40
C LEU A 499 17.90 -4.36 18.61
N THR A 500 18.48 -4.51 19.79
CA THR A 500 17.96 -3.99 21.06
C THR A 500 18.65 -2.66 21.36
N LEU A 501 17.91 -1.55 21.43
CA LEU A 501 18.40 -0.27 21.91
C LEU A 501 17.64 0.11 23.18
N ASP A 502 18.30 0.91 24.01
CA ASP A 502 17.73 1.47 25.22
C ASP A 502 17.09 2.83 24.89
N ASP A 503 15.90 3.11 25.43
CA ASP A 503 15.27 4.42 25.23
C ASP A 503 16.01 5.48 26.07
N PRO A 504 16.57 6.55 25.46
CA PRO A 504 17.27 7.60 26.23
C PRO A 504 16.36 8.34 27.22
N MET A 505 15.03 8.30 27.04
CA MET A 505 14.05 8.91 27.94
C MET A 505 13.56 7.96 29.04
N ASP A 506 13.69 6.65 28.85
CA ASP A 506 13.30 5.64 29.84
C ASP A 506 14.25 4.43 29.73
N PRO A 507 15.40 4.44 30.44
CA PRO A 507 16.38 3.37 30.39
C PRO A 507 15.83 2.01 30.86
N GLY A 508 14.71 2.00 31.59
CA GLY A 508 14.03 0.78 32.03
C GLY A 508 13.20 0.13 30.93
N LEU A 509 12.77 0.91 29.93
CA LEU A 509 12.06 0.44 28.74
C LEU A 509 13.07 0.09 27.64
N ARG A 510 13.33 -1.21 27.48
CA ARG A 510 13.98 -1.71 26.25
C ARG A 510 12.99 -1.54 25.09
N THR A 511 13.07 -0.40 24.41
CA THR A 511 12.19 -0.01 23.30
C THR A 511 12.26 -0.97 22.12
N PHE A 512 13.33 -1.76 22.01
CA PHE A 512 13.58 -2.64 20.87
C PHE A 512 13.80 -4.10 21.30
N ARG A 513 12.87 -4.69 22.07
CA ARG A 513 12.93 -6.15 22.26
C ARG A 513 12.53 -6.88 20.97
N PRO A 514 13.23 -7.94 20.56
CA PRO A 514 12.72 -8.86 19.55
C PRO A 514 11.36 -9.38 20.03
N VAL A 515 10.35 -9.31 19.16
CA VAL A 515 9.15 -10.14 19.34
C VAL A 515 9.65 -11.58 19.22
N ARG A 516 9.55 -12.34 20.31
CA ARG A 516 9.90 -13.77 20.33
C ARG A 516 8.93 -14.57 19.48
#